data_AF-A0A0D0D7V9-F1
#
_entry.id   AF-A0A0D0D7V9-F1
#
_cell.length_a   1.000
_cell.length_b   1.000
_cell.length_c   1.000
_cell.angle_alpha   90.00
_cell.angle_beta   90.00
_cell.angle_gamma   90.00
#
_symmetry.space_group_name_H-M   'P 1'
#
loop_
_entity.id
_entity.type
_entity.pdbx_description
1 polymer ?
#
loop_
_entity_poly.entity_id
_entity_poly.type
_entity_poly.pdbx_seq_one_letter_code
_entity_poly.pdbx_strand_id
1 'polypeptide(L)'
;MRSLLTHSFVHTLCSLSALAVKIPFHVSSSGIEETTPHVPRQSSSSGTVPVGNTQNTFYYANVTLGGRQISVMLDTGSSDLWVTGSVPGAQDTGKSVTLSYAVGNAAGNIHTAPFQFDGYTVQDQAFLLVTNTSSFSTNIHAEGYDGLIGLGPNSGSTIYKKLSGDTGNSAINRIFQQSPSSSNNYLTLMLNRRGDPGNLITGQFTMSEVVPGFENITSQPQLAVEKVYKVTDEDQHWQILTDQGVGIIGPDGQPIQVSSIVPKAPDGQLVVVLDSGFTLPQVPRSMSDAIYGRVQGAEWSTSSQAWLVPCGQLINVTFNFGGVSYPVHPLDVSSSDFNVAFSNGSPACLGTFQPISSAFSLLGEYDMILGMAFLRNVYTLINFGNLVEGGSNSNNPYIQLLSLTDEAAAVNDFIQVRTNGENLINTSQYALLPASQEQHSPETAAEKKAQYEEEVLSHWPYILAGCLVFLVLLIGYCIWRCCCRRKRLAKKKATQQKQGIVSGGGNNGTYAQLQDSGSTATLAMQPMRGSTLDFKHEYAKDAFATHA
;
A
#
# COMPACT_ATOMS: atom_id res chain seq x y z
N MET A 1 -38.00 -52.83 58.47
CA MET A 1 -39.26 -53.06 59.22
C MET A 1 -40.33 -52.16 58.63
N ARG A 2 -41.45 -52.76 58.20
CA ARG A 2 -42.83 -52.26 57.98
C ARG A 2 -42.98 -50.73 57.70
N SER A 3 -43.68 -50.27 56.66
CA SER A 3 -45.05 -50.65 56.32
C SER A 3 -45.45 -50.17 54.93
N LEU A 4 -46.14 -51.05 54.22
CA LEU A 4 -47.04 -50.76 53.10
C LEU A 4 -48.27 -49.98 53.60
N LEU A 5 -48.84 -49.13 52.76
CA LEU A 5 -50.29 -48.92 52.70
C LEU A 5 -50.68 -48.40 51.30
N THR A 6 -51.81 -48.92 50.87
CA THR A 6 -52.31 -49.07 49.51
C THR A 6 -53.62 -48.31 49.32
N HIS A 7 -53.96 -48.09 48.04
CA HIS A 7 -55.31 -47.88 47.46
C HIS A 7 -55.84 -46.43 47.48
N SER A 8 -55.86 -45.78 46.31
CA SER A 8 -56.82 -45.94 45.19
C SER A 8 -58.15 -45.25 45.49
N PHE A 9 -58.40 -44.12 44.84
CA PHE A 9 -59.74 -43.74 44.42
C PHE A 9 -59.71 -43.24 42.98
N VAL A 10 -60.65 -43.81 42.23
CA VAL A 10 -60.82 -43.78 40.78
C VAL A 10 -61.52 -42.49 40.34
N HIS A 11 -61.14 -42.04 39.15
CA HIS A 11 -61.83 -41.18 38.18
C HIS A 11 -63.22 -40.64 38.54
N THR A 12 -63.48 -39.37 38.24
CA THR A 12 -64.22 -38.91 37.02
C THR A 12 -64.51 -37.40 37.16
N LEU A 13 -64.11 -36.57 36.18
CA LEU A 13 -64.95 -35.55 35.51
C LEU A 13 -64.10 -34.53 34.71
N CYS A 14 -64.46 -34.45 33.43
CA CYS A 14 -64.45 -33.28 32.55
C CYS A 14 -63.14 -32.54 32.24
N SER A 15 -62.58 -32.91 31.09
CA SER A 15 -62.49 -32.08 29.87
C SER A 15 -62.50 -30.55 30.06
N LEU A 16 -61.32 -29.95 30.15
CA LEU A 16 -61.04 -28.62 29.64
C LEU A 16 -59.70 -28.67 28.91
N SER A 17 -59.73 -28.39 27.62
CA SER A 17 -58.55 -28.26 26.76
C SER A 17 -57.67 -27.11 27.26
N ALA A 18 -56.55 -27.43 27.88
CA ALA A 18 -55.50 -26.44 28.13
C ALA A 18 -54.70 -26.24 26.84
N LEU A 19 -54.79 -25.03 26.28
CA LEU A 19 -53.84 -24.51 25.30
C LEU A 19 -52.44 -24.45 25.96
N ALA A 20 -51.61 -25.46 25.71
CA ALA A 20 -50.20 -25.41 26.09
C ALA A 20 -49.46 -24.51 25.10
N VAL A 21 -49.07 -23.32 25.55
CA VAL A 21 -48.10 -22.47 24.87
C VAL A 21 -46.75 -23.18 24.91
N LYS A 22 -46.26 -23.65 23.76
CA LYS A 22 -44.86 -24.09 23.60
C LYS A 22 -44.01 -22.86 23.35
N ILE A 23 -43.24 -22.43 24.35
CA ILE A 23 -42.16 -21.47 24.15
C ILE A 23 -40.89 -22.28 23.84
N PRO A 24 -40.32 -22.19 22.63
CA PRO A 24 -39.02 -22.80 22.37
C PRO A 24 -37.94 -21.95 23.05
N PHE A 25 -37.24 -22.51 24.03
CA PHE A 25 -35.94 -21.98 24.43
C PHE A 25 -34.86 -22.86 23.80
N HIS A 26 -34.05 -22.25 22.93
CA HIS A 26 -32.84 -22.87 22.42
C HIS A 26 -31.74 -22.67 23.47
N VAL A 27 -31.27 -23.78 24.05
CA VAL A 27 -30.03 -23.81 24.82
C VAL A 27 -28.91 -23.99 23.79
N SER A 28 -28.10 -22.95 23.57
CA SER A 28 -26.85 -23.07 22.81
C SER A 28 -25.74 -23.51 23.76
N SER A 29 -25.27 -24.75 23.62
CA SER A 29 -23.99 -25.17 24.20
C SER A 29 -22.88 -24.74 23.24
N SER A 30 -22.04 -23.81 23.67
CA SER A 30 -20.81 -23.43 22.96
C SER A 30 -19.83 -24.59 22.94
N GLY A 31 -19.93 -25.45 21.93
CA GLY A 31 -18.86 -26.33 21.48
C GLY A 31 -18.17 -25.66 20.30
N ILE A 32 -16.86 -25.42 20.43
CA ILE A 32 -16.01 -24.94 19.35
C ILE A 32 -15.94 -26.05 18.31
N GLU A 33 -16.64 -25.87 17.20
CA GLU A 33 -16.51 -26.69 16.01
C GLU A 33 -15.76 -25.85 14.97
N GLU A 34 -14.60 -26.33 14.53
CA GLU A 34 -13.78 -25.73 13.47
C GLU A 34 -14.58 -25.68 12.17
N THR A 35 -15.26 -24.56 11.91
CA THR A 35 -15.91 -24.32 10.63
C THR A 35 -14.90 -23.77 9.64
N THR A 36 -14.58 -24.56 8.63
CA THR A 36 -13.99 -24.09 7.36
C THR A 36 -14.83 -22.93 6.80
N PRO A 37 -14.20 -21.85 6.30
CA PRO A 37 -14.93 -20.68 5.79
C PRO A 37 -15.51 -20.98 4.41
N HIS A 38 -16.65 -21.67 4.38
CA HIS A 38 -17.42 -21.87 3.16
C HIS A 38 -18.28 -20.64 2.88
N VAL A 39 -17.97 -19.92 1.80
CA VAL A 39 -18.88 -18.92 1.21
C VAL A 39 -20.17 -19.65 0.80
N PRO A 40 -21.36 -19.23 1.29
CA PRO A 40 -22.62 -19.80 0.84
C PRO A 40 -22.73 -19.65 -0.68
N ARG A 41 -23.08 -20.73 -1.36
CA ARG A 41 -23.32 -20.75 -2.81
C ARG A 41 -24.60 -19.97 -3.13
N GLN A 42 -24.55 -18.64 -3.09
CA GLN A 42 -25.57 -17.80 -3.70
C GLN A 42 -25.36 -17.81 -5.20
N SER A 43 -26.38 -18.29 -5.93
CA SER A 43 -26.45 -18.09 -7.37
C SER A 43 -26.50 -16.58 -7.63
N SER A 44 -25.53 -16.06 -8.39
CA SER A 44 -25.46 -14.68 -8.86
C SER A 44 -26.62 -14.39 -9.80
N SER A 45 -27.81 -14.12 -9.26
CA SER A 45 -28.95 -13.60 -10.02
C SER A 45 -28.98 -12.07 -10.07
N SER A 46 -27.98 -11.39 -9.48
CA SER A 46 -27.98 -9.94 -9.25
C SER A 46 -26.76 -9.18 -9.78
N GLY A 47 -25.90 -9.75 -10.64
CA GLY A 47 -24.73 -9.01 -11.18
C GLY A 47 -23.72 -8.58 -10.10
N THR A 48 -23.66 -9.30 -8.97
CA THR A 48 -22.75 -8.98 -7.87
C THR A 48 -22.01 -10.24 -7.41
N VAL A 49 -20.70 -10.09 -7.19
CA VAL A 49 -19.83 -11.13 -6.63
C VAL A 49 -19.72 -10.93 -5.12
N PRO A 50 -20.15 -11.90 -4.29
CA PRO A 50 -19.95 -11.82 -2.84
C PRO A 50 -18.47 -11.83 -2.49
N VAL A 51 -18.07 -10.95 -1.58
CA VAL A 51 -16.70 -10.87 -1.05
C VAL A 51 -16.66 -11.51 0.33
N GLY A 52 -15.84 -12.55 0.47
CA GLY A 52 -15.51 -13.18 1.73
C GLY A 52 -14.58 -12.31 2.57
N ASN A 53 -14.62 -12.48 3.89
CA ASN A 53 -13.82 -11.73 4.86
C ASN A 53 -13.31 -12.67 5.95
N THR A 54 -11.98 -12.85 5.99
CA THR A 54 -11.29 -13.54 7.07
C THR A 54 -10.73 -12.52 8.05
N GLN A 55 -11.24 -12.55 9.28
CA GLN A 55 -10.75 -11.77 10.42
C GLN A 55 -10.45 -10.30 10.11
N ASN A 56 -11.25 -9.65 9.25
CA ASN A 56 -11.06 -8.25 8.87
C ASN A 56 -9.68 -7.97 8.23
N THR A 57 -8.98 -9.02 7.78
CA THR A 57 -7.57 -9.00 7.39
C THR A 57 -7.37 -9.39 5.92
N PHE A 58 -8.25 -10.24 5.38
CA PHE A 58 -8.21 -10.68 4.00
C PHE A 58 -9.61 -10.70 3.38
N TYR A 59 -9.71 -10.19 2.15
CA TYR A 59 -10.93 -10.20 1.37
C TYR A 59 -10.71 -10.93 0.05
N TYR A 60 -11.63 -11.83 -0.26
CA TYR A 60 -11.48 -12.76 -1.36
C TYR A 60 -12.81 -13.02 -2.07
N ALA A 61 -12.71 -13.42 -3.32
CA ALA A 61 -13.85 -13.83 -4.13
C ALA A 61 -13.54 -15.12 -4.87
N ASN A 62 -14.58 -15.81 -5.33
CA ASN A 62 -14.41 -17.03 -6.10
C ASN A 62 -14.29 -16.71 -7.59
N VAL A 63 -13.21 -17.16 -8.22
CA VAL A 63 -13.06 -17.25 -9.69
C VAL A 63 -13.19 -18.69 -10.14
N THR A 64 -13.46 -18.92 -11.44
CA THR A 64 -13.38 -20.26 -12.03
C THR A 64 -12.25 -20.31 -13.05
N LEU A 65 -11.35 -21.29 -12.93
CA LEU A 65 -10.22 -21.48 -13.82
C LEU A 65 -10.11 -22.96 -14.21
N GLY A 66 -10.13 -23.27 -15.51
CA GLY A 66 -10.14 -24.67 -15.98
C GLY A 66 -11.33 -25.48 -15.46
N GLY A 67 -12.46 -24.82 -15.16
CA GLY A 67 -13.65 -25.42 -14.55
C GLY A 67 -13.56 -25.67 -13.04
N ARG A 68 -12.44 -25.33 -12.39
CA ARG A 68 -12.27 -25.37 -10.93
C ARG A 68 -12.59 -24.01 -10.33
N GLN A 69 -13.44 -23.97 -9.31
CA GLN A 69 -13.65 -22.78 -8.49
C GLN A 69 -12.47 -22.59 -7.52
N ILE A 70 -11.93 -21.38 -7.43
CA ILE A 70 -10.76 -21.04 -6.62
C ILE A 70 -11.05 -19.74 -5.90
N SER A 71 -10.80 -19.71 -4.58
CA SER A 71 -10.88 -18.48 -3.78
C SER A 71 -9.61 -17.65 -4.01
N VAL A 72 -9.77 -16.42 -4.47
CA VAL A 72 -8.66 -15.50 -4.77
C VAL A 72 -8.81 -14.19 -4.00
N MET A 73 -7.71 -13.71 -3.44
CA MET A 73 -7.64 -12.38 -2.84
C MET A 73 -7.89 -11.30 -3.90
N LEU A 74 -8.69 -10.29 -3.55
CA LEU A 74 -8.94 -9.12 -4.40
C LEU A 74 -7.90 -8.04 -4.10
N ASP A 75 -7.02 -7.75 -5.06
CA ASP A 75 -5.85 -6.91 -4.83
C ASP A 75 -5.76 -5.77 -5.83
N THR A 76 -6.09 -4.54 -5.43
CA THR A 76 -5.93 -3.35 -6.26
C THR A 76 -4.48 -2.85 -6.34
N GLY A 77 -3.56 -3.36 -5.52
CA GLY A 77 -2.14 -3.05 -5.53
C GLY A 77 -1.32 -3.78 -6.60
N SER A 78 -1.86 -4.83 -7.23
CA SER A 78 -1.18 -5.59 -8.28
C SER A 78 -2.07 -5.92 -9.48
N SER A 79 -1.51 -6.52 -10.54
CA SER A 79 -2.22 -6.76 -11.82
C SER A 79 -2.22 -8.22 -12.28
N ASP A 80 -1.41 -9.09 -11.68
CA ASP A 80 -1.27 -10.48 -12.11
C ASP A 80 -2.31 -11.39 -11.45
N LEU A 81 -2.69 -12.48 -12.15
CA LEU A 81 -3.48 -13.58 -11.58
C LEU A 81 -2.54 -14.73 -11.24
N TRP A 82 -2.57 -15.21 -10.00
CA TRP A 82 -1.88 -16.43 -9.61
C TRP A 82 -2.76 -17.32 -8.74
N VAL A 83 -2.56 -18.63 -8.85
CA VAL A 83 -3.31 -19.63 -8.08
C VAL A 83 -2.41 -20.78 -7.66
N THR A 84 -2.86 -21.53 -6.67
CA THR A 84 -2.24 -22.75 -6.18
C THR A 84 -3.08 -23.98 -6.49
N GLY A 85 -2.45 -25.16 -6.37
CA GLY A 85 -3.10 -26.44 -6.66
C GLY A 85 -3.34 -26.69 -8.14
N SER A 86 -3.90 -27.85 -8.49
CA SER A 86 -4.10 -28.24 -9.89
C SER A 86 -5.25 -27.49 -10.56
N VAL A 87 -5.00 -27.00 -11.78
CA VAL A 87 -6.00 -26.38 -12.68
C VAL A 87 -6.25 -27.31 -13.87
N PRO A 88 -7.44 -27.92 -14.01
CA PRO A 88 -7.71 -28.86 -15.09
C PRO A 88 -7.60 -28.22 -16.48
N GLY A 89 -6.94 -28.92 -17.41
CA GLY A 89 -6.80 -28.46 -18.81
C GLY A 89 -5.88 -27.25 -19.01
N ALA A 90 -5.19 -26.78 -17.97
CA ALA A 90 -4.24 -25.69 -18.07
C ALA A 90 -3.08 -26.03 -19.03
N GLN A 91 -2.75 -25.09 -19.91
CA GLN A 91 -1.69 -25.24 -20.89
C GLN A 91 -0.45 -24.47 -20.44
N ASP A 92 0.68 -25.16 -20.32
CA ASP A 92 1.96 -24.52 -19.97
C ASP A 92 2.48 -23.69 -21.14
N THR A 93 2.84 -22.43 -20.88
CA THR A 93 3.42 -21.53 -21.88
C THR A 93 4.94 -21.72 -22.05
N GLY A 94 5.57 -22.50 -21.17
CA GLY A 94 7.01 -22.70 -21.11
C GLY A 94 7.77 -21.50 -20.54
N LYS A 95 7.08 -20.55 -19.90
CA LYS A 95 7.66 -19.37 -19.25
C LYS A 95 7.42 -19.42 -17.75
N SER A 96 8.34 -18.84 -16.99
CA SER A 96 8.24 -18.71 -15.53
C SER A 96 8.58 -17.29 -15.08
N VAL A 97 7.99 -16.89 -13.96
CA VAL A 97 8.21 -15.60 -13.31
C VAL A 97 8.16 -15.77 -11.78
N THR A 98 8.67 -14.77 -11.08
CA THR A 98 8.48 -14.60 -9.64
C THR A 98 7.83 -13.24 -9.43
N LEU A 99 6.70 -13.23 -8.74
CA LEU A 99 5.99 -12.03 -8.34
C LEU A 99 6.32 -11.75 -6.88
N SER A 100 6.77 -10.53 -6.59
CA SER A 100 7.16 -10.11 -5.25
C SER A 100 6.02 -9.35 -4.61
N TYR A 101 5.61 -9.76 -3.41
CA TYR A 101 4.59 -9.11 -2.57
C TYR A 101 5.18 -8.76 -1.21
N ALA A 102 4.51 -7.87 -0.46
CA ALA A 102 4.93 -7.49 0.88
C ALA A 102 5.03 -8.70 1.85
N VAL A 103 4.20 -9.71 1.64
CA VAL A 103 4.10 -10.90 2.50
C VAL A 103 4.91 -12.10 1.99
N GLY A 104 5.55 -12.02 0.82
CA GLY A 104 6.29 -13.15 0.25
C GLY A 104 6.37 -13.12 -1.27
N ASN A 105 6.85 -14.22 -1.86
CA ASN A 105 7.04 -14.32 -3.32
C ASN A 105 6.20 -15.44 -3.91
N ALA A 106 5.39 -15.14 -4.92
CA ALA A 106 4.72 -16.13 -5.74
C ALA A 106 5.62 -16.51 -6.93
N ALA A 107 6.23 -17.69 -6.88
CA ALA A 107 7.09 -18.20 -7.96
C ALA A 107 6.43 -19.41 -8.65
N GLY A 108 6.46 -19.42 -9.98
CA GLY A 108 5.80 -20.48 -10.73
C GLY A 108 5.99 -20.43 -12.25
N ASN A 109 5.31 -21.34 -12.92
CA ASN A 109 5.20 -21.35 -14.38
C ASN A 109 3.92 -20.62 -14.80
N ILE A 110 3.97 -19.95 -15.95
CA ILE A 110 2.82 -19.28 -16.52
C ILE A 110 2.04 -20.29 -17.36
N HIS A 111 0.76 -20.46 -17.05
CA HIS A 111 -0.17 -21.30 -17.77
C HIS A 111 -1.30 -20.45 -18.36
N THR A 112 -2.04 -21.01 -19.31
CA THR A 112 -3.33 -20.47 -19.76
C THR A 112 -4.45 -21.47 -19.50
N ALA A 113 -5.65 -20.96 -19.19
CA ALA A 113 -6.85 -21.77 -19.03
C ALA A 113 -8.12 -20.94 -19.26
N PRO A 114 -9.28 -21.58 -19.53
CA PRO A 114 -10.57 -20.89 -19.48
C PRO A 114 -10.82 -20.31 -18.10
N PHE A 115 -11.12 -19.02 -18.04
CA PHE A 115 -11.34 -18.23 -16.84
C PHE A 115 -12.75 -17.64 -16.84
N GLN A 116 -13.40 -17.63 -15.68
CA GLN A 116 -14.69 -16.97 -15.48
C GLN A 116 -14.69 -16.18 -14.18
N PHE A 117 -15.21 -14.96 -14.24
CA PHE A 117 -15.38 -14.07 -13.10
C PHE A 117 -16.47 -13.04 -13.39
N ASP A 118 -17.35 -12.81 -12.41
CA ASP A 118 -18.48 -11.89 -12.53
C ASP A 118 -19.33 -12.05 -13.82
N GLY A 119 -19.59 -13.31 -14.22
CA GLY A 119 -20.32 -13.62 -15.45
C GLY A 119 -19.53 -13.48 -16.76
N TYR A 120 -18.34 -12.88 -16.75
CA TYR A 120 -17.45 -12.82 -17.90
C TYR A 120 -16.67 -14.12 -18.09
N THR A 121 -16.28 -14.41 -19.34
CA THR A 121 -15.49 -15.61 -19.69
C THR A 121 -14.34 -15.23 -20.61
N VAL A 122 -13.11 -15.63 -20.26
CA VAL A 122 -11.90 -15.50 -21.08
C VAL A 122 -11.38 -16.91 -21.40
N GLN A 123 -11.18 -17.26 -22.66
CA GLN A 123 -10.93 -18.66 -23.05
C GLN A 123 -9.51 -19.16 -22.71
N ASP A 124 -8.54 -18.27 -22.68
CA ASP A 124 -7.10 -18.58 -22.59
C ASP A 124 -6.38 -17.60 -21.66
N GLN A 125 -6.99 -17.27 -20.52
CA GLN A 125 -6.41 -16.34 -19.55
C GLN A 125 -5.07 -16.86 -19.03
N ALA A 126 -4.01 -16.06 -19.18
CA ALA A 126 -2.73 -16.34 -18.56
C ALA A 126 -2.78 -16.12 -17.04
N PHE A 127 -2.14 -17.02 -16.30
CA PHE A 127 -1.99 -16.97 -14.85
C PHE A 127 -0.71 -17.66 -14.42
N LEU A 128 -0.20 -17.33 -13.24
CA LEU A 128 0.92 -18.02 -12.63
C LEU A 128 0.43 -19.20 -11.79
N LEU A 129 0.93 -20.41 -12.08
CA LEU A 129 0.70 -21.59 -11.25
C LEU A 129 1.79 -21.70 -10.18
N VAL A 130 1.42 -21.37 -8.95
CA VAL A 130 2.31 -21.37 -7.79
C VAL A 130 2.25 -22.74 -7.11
N THR A 131 3.38 -23.43 -7.08
CA THR A 131 3.49 -24.76 -6.46
C THR A 131 4.15 -24.73 -5.08
N ASN A 132 4.81 -23.63 -4.74
CA ASN A 132 5.43 -23.43 -3.44
C ASN A 132 4.99 -22.10 -2.83
N THR A 133 4.30 -22.19 -1.70
CA THR A 133 3.79 -21.06 -0.90
C THR A 133 4.62 -20.83 0.37
N SER A 134 5.74 -21.53 0.57
CA SER A 134 6.55 -21.46 1.79
C SER A 134 7.24 -20.11 2.01
N SER A 135 7.26 -19.25 1.00
CA SER A 135 7.78 -17.89 1.06
C SER A 135 6.80 -16.90 1.67
N PHE A 136 5.51 -17.24 1.77
CA PHE A 136 4.51 -16.37 2.37
C PHE A 136 4.63 -16.39 3.90
N SER A 137 4.48 -15.23 4.52
CA SER A 137 4.54 -15.06 5.98
C SER A 137 3.34 -15.66 6.70
N THR A 138 2.26 -15.99 5.99
CA THR A 138 1.04 -16.60 6.53
C THR A 138 0.66 -17.86 5.75
N ASN A 139 -0.11 -18.74 6.40
CA ASN A 139 -0.70 -19.89 5.73
C ASN A 139 -1.96 -19.46 4.96
N ILE A 140 -1.78 -19.08 3.70
CA ILE A 140 -2.84 -18.54 2.85
C ILE A 140 -4.10 -19.41 2.79
N HIS A 141 -3.94 -20.74 2.85
CA HIS A 141 -5.07 -21.68 2.84
C HIS A 141 -5.90 -21.60 4.12
N ALA A 142 -5.24 -21.39 5.28
CA ALA A 142 -5.92 -21.18 6.56
C ALA A 142 -6.63 -19.82 6.59
N GLU A 143 -6.13 -18.85 5.85
CA GLU A 143 -6.74 -17.53 5.68
C GLU A 143 -7.92 -17.52 4.68
N GLY A 144 -8.18 -18.64 4.01
CA GLY A 144 -9.37 -18.86 3.18
C GLY A 144 -9.20 -18.53 1.69
N TYR A 145 -7.96 -18.37 1.21
CA TYR A 145 -7.68 -18.12 -0.21
C TYR A 145 -6.56 -19.02 -0.76
N ASP A 146 -6.67 -19.32 -2.05
CA ASP A 146 -5.79 -20.24 -2.78
C ASP A 146 -5.09 -19.53 -3.96
N GLY A 147 -5.19 -18.20 -4.03
CA GLY A 147 -4.65 -17.39 -5.08
C GLY A 147 -4.92 -15.89 -4.87
N LEU A 148 -4.59 -15.10 -5.88
CA LEU A 148 -4.79 -13.65 -5.90
C LEU A 148 -5.13 -13.23 -7.32
N ILE A 149 -6.08 -12.30 -7.45
CA ILE A 149 -6.37 -11.60 -8.69
C ILE A 149 -6.00 -10.13 -8.53
N GLY A 150 -5.03 -9.70 -9.34
CA GLY A 150 -4.67 -8.29 -9.47
C GLY A 150 -5.76 -7.51 -10.19
N LEU A 151 -6.14 -6.38 -9.59
CA LEU A 151 -7.16 -5.43 -10.06
C LEU A 151 -6.53 -4.12 -10.54
N GLY A 152 -5.22 -4.09 -10.71
CA GLY A 152 -4.44 -2.97 -11.22
C GLY A 152 -4.43 -2.86 -12.75
N PRO A 153 -3.84 -1.78 -13.29
CA PRO A 153 -3.66 -1.57 -14.72
C PRO A 153 -2.83 -2.67 -15.38
N ASN A 154 -3.08 -2.96 -16.66
CA ASN A 154 -2.37 -4.01 -17.41
C ASN A 154 -0.84 -3.80 -17.44
N SER A 155 -0.39 -2.54 -17.44
CA SER A 155 1.03 -2.19 -17.43
C SER A 155 1.78 -2.67 -16.19
N GLY A 156 1.10 -2.91 -15.06
CA GLY A 156 1.70 -3.47 -13.84
C GLY A 156 1.89 -4.99 -13.87
N SER A 157 1.35 -5.70 -14.88
CA SER A 157 1.41 -7.17 -14.93
C SER A 157 2.80 -7.65 -15.38
N THR A 158 3.46 -8.44 -14.52
CA THR A 158 4.72 -9.10 -14.86
C THR A 158 4.49 -10.23 -15.87
N ILE A 159 3.34 -10.92 -15.79
CA ILE A 159 2.94 -11.93 -16.77
C ILE A 159 2.80 -11.28 -18.16
N TYR A 160 2.14 -10.13 -18.26
CA TYR A 160 2.02 -9.36 -19.50
C TYR A 160 3.39 -8.90 -20.03
N LYS A 161 4.27 -8.38 -19.18
CA LYS A 161 5.64 -8.03 -19.58
C LYS A 161 6.43 -9.25 -20.08
N LYS A 162 6.12 -10.45 -19.58
CA LYS A 162 6.82 -11.71 -19.93
C LYS A 162 6.27 -12.39 -21.18
N LEU A 163 4.97 -12.39 -21.36
CA LEU A 163 4.26 -13.00 -22.48
C LEU A 163 3.99 -11.93 -23.55
N SER A 164 4.49 -12.13 -24.76
CA SER A 164 4.24 -11.18 -25.85
C SER A 164 2.79 -11.30 -26.37
N GLY A 165 2.11 -10.16 -26.53
CA GLY A 165 0.78 -10.08 -27.15
C GLY A 165 -0.38 -10.26 -26.17
N ASP A 166 -1.60 -10.33 -26.70
CA ASP A 166 -2.83 -10.26 -25.90
C ASP A 166 -3.02 -11.41 -24.91
N THR A 167 -2.36 -12.54 -25.14
CA THR A 167 -2.41 -13.70 -24.23
C THR A 167 -1.78 -13.41 -22.87
N GLY A 168 -0.87 -12.42 -22.79
CA GLY A 168 -0.26 -11.97 -21.54
C GLY A 168 -1.10 -11.01 -20.72
N ASN A 169 -2.16 -10.42 -21.30
CA ASN A 169 -2.93 -9.36 -20.64
C ASN A 169 -3.58 -9.87 -19.33
N SER A 170 -3.66 -8.99 -18.35
CA SER A 170 -4.30 -9.26 -17.06
C SER A 170 -5.77 -9.63 -17.20
N ALA A 171 -6.31 -10.35 -16.21
CA ALA A 171 -7.69 -10.82 -16.24
C ALA A 171 -8.70 -9.67 -16.40
N ILE A 172 -8.51 -8.56 -15.68
CA ILE A 172 -9.38 -7.39 -15.77
C ILE A 172 -9.30 -6.73 -17.15
N ASN A 173 -8.09 -6.60 -17.71
CA ASN A 173 -7.92 -6.06 -19.06
C ASN A 173 -8.60 -6.94 -20.12
N ARG A 174 -8.42 -8.26 -20.05
CA ARG A 174 -9.04 -9.24 -20.96
C ARG A 174 -10.56 -9.21 -20.90
N ILE A 175 -11.15 -8.93 -19.74
CA ILE A 175 -12.60 -8.74 -19.60
C ILE A 175 -13.05 -7.46 -20.31
N PHE A 176 -12.42 -6.32 -20.05
CA PHE A 176 -12.80 -5.06 -20.71
C PHE A 176 -12.57 -5.06 -22.22
N GLN A 177 -11.58 -5.82 -22.73
CA GLN A 177 -11.35 -6.04 -24.16
C GLN A 177 -12.53 -6.73 -24.87
N GLN A 178 -13.44 -7.40 -24.16
CA GLN A 178 -14.62 -8.03 -24.77
C GLN A 178 -15.65 -7.00 -25.23
N SER A 179 -15.58 -5.77 -24.72
CA SER A 179 -16.44 -4.65 -25.08
C SER A 179 -15.60 -3.38 -25.32
N PRO A 180 -14.75 -3.36 -26.37
CA PRO A 180 -13.70 -2.34 -26.53
C PRO A 180 -14.22 -0.91 -26.72
N SER A 181 -15.47 -0.77 -27.18
CA SER A 181 -16.16 0.52 -27.34
C SER A 181 -16.98 0.96 -26.12
N SER A 182 -16.99 0.17 -25.04
CA SER A 182 -17.69 0.51 -23.81
C SER A 182 -16.97 1.63 -23.07
N SER A 183 -17.73 2.59 -22.55
CA SER A 183 -17.26 3.55 -21.56
C SER A 183 -17.29 2.99 -20.13
N ASN A 184 -17.89 1.81 -19.93
CA ASN A 184 -18.13 1.20 -18.62
C ASN A 184 -16.98 0.27 -18.22
N ASN A 185 -15.74 0.68 -18.44
CA ASN A 185 -14.55 -0.08 -18.04
C ASN A 185 -14.17 0.28 -16.60
N TYR A 186 -15.06 -0.04 -15.67
CA TYR A 186 -14.83 0.17 -14.25
C TYR A 186 -15.12 -1.10 -13.46
N LEU A 187 -14.51 -1.20 -12.29
CA LEU A 187 -14.88 -2.17 -11.26
C LEU A 187 -15.35 -1.43 -10.02
N THR A 188 -16.08 -2.12 -9.16
CA THR A 188 -16.43 -1.60 -7.84
C THR A 188 -16.09 -2.59 -6.74
N LEU A 189 -15.74 -2.06 -5.57
CA LEU A 189 -15.35 -2.84 -4.39
C LEU A 189 -16.02 -2.24 -3.15
N MET A 190 -16.71 -3.10 -2.40
CA MET A 190 -17.31 -2.81 -1.11
C MET A 190 -16.86 -3.87 -0.11
N LEU A 191 -16.21 -3.45 0.98
CA LEU A 191 -15.67 -4.35 2.00
C LEU A 191 -16.51 -4.26 3.28
N ASN A 192 -16.89 -5.40 3.84
CA ASN A 192 -17.62 -5.43 5.11
C ASN A 192 -16.67 -5.50 6.32
N ARG A 193 -17.19 -5.17 7.49
CA ARG A 193 -16.51 -5.36 8.77
C ARG A 193 -17.20 -6.46 9.58
N ARG A 194 -16.45 -7.45 10.07
CA ARG A 194 -16.94 -8.44 11.04
C ARG A 194 -16.94 -7.84 12.44
N GLY A 195 -17.95 -8.21 13.24
CA GLY A 195 -18.10 -7.69 14.60
C GLY A 195 -18.63 -6.25 14.66
N ASP A 196 -19.25 -5.79 13.58
CA ASP A 196 -19.87 -4.48 13.47
C ASP A 196 -21.37 -4.57 13.75
N PRO A 197 -21.86 -4.13 14.93
CA PRO A 197 -23.27 -4.31 15.32
C PRO A 197 -24.24 -3.41 14.54
N GLY A 198 -23.79 -2.27 14.00
CA GLY A 198 -24.64 -1.29 13.32
C GLY A 198 -24.65 -1.40 11.79
N ASN A 199 -23.74 -2.19 11.21
CA ASN A 199 -23.50 -2.17 9.77
C ASN A 199 -24.11 -3.37 9.02
N LEU A 200 -24.95 -3.05 8.04
CA LEU A 200 -25.60 -4.03 7.15
C LEU A 200 -24.83 -4.25 5.84
N ILE A 201 -23.68 -3.60 5.66
CA ILE A 201 -22.86 -3.75 4.47
C ILE A 201 -22.34 -5.17 4.37
N THR A 202 -22.71 -5.84 3.29
CA THR A 202 -22.13 -7.11 2.86
C THR A 202 -21.01 -6.83 1.87
N GLY A 203 -19.90 -7.56 1.94
CA GLY A 203 -18.82 -7.40 0.97
C GLY A 203 -19.29 -7.76 -0.44
N GLN A 204 -19.05 -6.87 -1.41
CA GLN A 204 -19.47 -7.05 -2.80
C GLN A 204 -18.42 -6.50 -3.77
N PHE A 205 -18.28 -7.17 -4.92
CA PHE A 205 -17.47 -6.76 -6.04
C PHE A 205 -18.31 -6.82 -7.32
N THR A 206 -18.08 -5.88 -8.24
CA THR A 206 -18.74 -5.87 -9.55
C THR A 206 -17.79 -5.38 -10.65
N MET A 207 -18.10 -5.75 -11.89
CA MET A 207 -17.48 -5.23 -13.10
C MET A 207 -18.53 -4.57 -13.99
N SER A 208 -18.24 -3.36 -14.46
CA SER A 208 -19.09 -2.59 -15.38
C SER A 208 -20.50 -2.26 -14.88
N GLU A 209 -20.79 -2.50 -13.60
CA GLU A 209 -22.05 -2.18 -12.93
C GLU A 209 -21.81 -1.72 -11.49
N VAL A 210 -22.82 -1.13 -10.86
CA VAL A 210 -22.78 -0.69 -9.46
C VAL A 210 -23.67 -1.57 -8.61
N VAL A 211 -23.31 -1.75 -7.34
CA VAL A 211 -24.15 -2.45 -6.36
C VAL A 211 -25.51 -1.74 -6.22
N PRO A 212 -26.64 -2.47 -6.33
CA PRO A 212 -27.97 -1.89 -6.16
C PRO A 212 -28.14 -1.17 -4.81
N GLY A 213 -28.70 0.03 -4.83
CA GLY A 213 -28.85 0.91 -3.67
C GLY A 213 -27.66 1.84 -3.41
N PHE A 214 -26.55 1.68 -4.14
CA PHE A 214 -25.35 2.51 -4.04
C PHE A 214 -25.07 3.30 -5.33
N GLU A 215 -26.10 3.55 -6.14
CA GLU A 215 -26.00 4.24 -7.44
C GLU A 215 -25.44 5.67 -7.30
N ASN A 216 -25.59 6.28 -6.12
CA ASN A 216 -25.09 7.61 -5.82
C ASN A 216 -23.55 7.73 -5.93
N ILE A 217 -22.81 6.61 -5.97
CA ILE A 217 -21.37 6.64 -6.26
C ILE A 217 -21.07 7.33 -7.60
N THR A 218 -21.95 7.18 -8.59
CA THR A 218 -21.76 7.76 -9.92
C THR A 218 -21.84 9.28 -9.94
N SER A 219 -22.41 9.88 -8.89
CA SER A 219 -22.51 11.33 -8.70
C SER A 219 -21.39 11.92 -7.84
N GLN A 220 -20.48 11.09 -7.31
CA GLN A 220 -19.36 11.55 -6.50
C GLN A 220 -18.27 12.21 -7.37
N PRO A 221 -17.37 13.02 -6.79
CA PRO A 221 -16.26 13.60 -7.55
C PRO A 221 -15.42 12.53 -8.23
N GLN A 222 -15.11 12.73 -9.51
CA GLN A 222 -14.14 11.91 -10.23
C GLN A 222 -12.73 12.35 -9.86
N LEU A 223 -12.08 11.55 -9.01
CA LEU A 223 -10.70 11.77 -8.59
C LEU A 223 -9.79 11.23 -9.70
N ALA A 224 -9.05 12.10 -10.38
CA ALA A 224 -8.15 11.68 -11.44
C ALA A 224 -7.10 10.71 -10.89
N VAL A 225 -6.84 9.62 -11.63
CA VAL A 225 -5.72 8.74 -11.29
C VAL A 225 -4.44 9.39 -11.80
N GLU A 226 -3.58 9.78 -10.87
CA GLU A 226 -2.37 10.54 -11.15
C GLU A 226 -1.20 9.64 -11.61
N LYS A 227 -0.32 10.22 -12.42
CA LYS A 227 0.97 9.63 -12.80
C LYS A 227 2.07 10.55 -12.30
N VAL A 228 2.35 10.52 -11.00
CA VAL A 228 3.03 11.65 -10.36
C VAL A 228 4.52 11.76 -10.77
N TYR A 229 5.16 10.67 -11.21
CA TYR A 229 6.53 10.77 -11.74
C TYR A 229 6.91 9.66 -12.73
N LYS A 230 7.54 10.02 -13.86
CA LYS A 230 7.85 9.14 -15.01
C LYS A 230 9.33 8.69 -15.06
N VAL A 231 9.98 8.44 -13.94
CA VAL A 231 11.36 7.89 -14.02
C VAL A 231 11.32 6.38 -14.25
N THR A 232 10.24 5.73 -13.82
CA THR A 232 9.93 4.32 -14.02
C THR A 232 8.51 4.24 -14.59
N ASP A 233 8.36 3.94 -15.88
CA ASP A 233 7.04 3.67 -16.48
C ASP A 233 6.44 2.32 -15.99
N GLU A 234 7.04 1.71 -14.96
CA GLU A 234 6.84 0.28 -14.68
C GLU A 234 5.67 -0.04 -13.75
N ASP A 235 5.21 0.87 -12.87
CA ASP A 235 4.25 0.51 -11.79
C ASP A 235 3.16 1.57 -11.55
N GLN A 236 2.20 1.69 -12.49
CA GLN A 236 1.01 2.52 -12.27
C GLN A 236 0.09 1.89 -11.20
N HIS A 237 -0.04 2.56 -10.05
CA HIS A 237 -1.03 2.26 -9.02
C HIS A 237 -2.29 3.15 -9.11
N TRP A 238 -3.31 2.83 -8.32
CA TRP A 238 -4.51 3.65 -8.14
C TRP A 238 -4.25 4.83 -7.22
N GLN A 239 -3.55 5.82 -7.77
CA GLN A 239 -3.07 7.00 -7.07
C GLN A 239 -4.02 8.19 -7.20
N ILE A 240 -4.42 8.79 -6.07
CA ILE A 240 -5.23 10.01 -6.00
C ILE A 240 -4.55 11.05 -5.11
N LEU A 241 -5.00 12.30 -5.19
CA LEU A 241 -4.50 13.38 -4.35
C LEU A 241 -5.49 13.72 -3.25
N THR A 242 -4.99 13.96 -2.04
CA THR A 242 -5.79 14.53 -0.94
C THR A 242 -6.21 15.96 -1.25
N ASP A 243 -7.23 16.46 -0.55
CA ASP A 243 -7.55 17.89 -0.57
C ASP A 243 -6.42 18.74 0.02
N GLN A 244 -6.23 19.95 -0.53
CA GLN A 244 -5.12 20.83 -0.19
C GLN A 244 -5.21 21.34 1.26
N GLY A 245 -4.18 21.07 2.07
CA GLY A 245 -4.02 21.58 3.44
C GLY A 245 -4.96 20.98 4.49
N VAL A 246 -5.98 20.24 4.06
CA VAL A 246 -7.00 19.60 4.92
C VAL A 246 -7.20 18.12 4.56
N GLY A 247 -6.28 17.50 3.84
CA GLY A 247 -6.41 16.14 3.35
C GLY A 247 -6.73 15.09 4.42
N ILE A 248 -6.26 15.31 5.65
CA ILE A 248 -6.49 14.42 6.80
C ILE A 248 -6.83 15.27 8.02
N ILE A 249 -7.92 14.95 8.70
CA ILE A 249 -8.30 15.52 10.00
C ILE A 249 -7.99 14.49 11.08
N GLY A 250 -7.21 14.90 12.07
CA GLY A 250 -6.77 14.06 13.18
C GLY A 250 -7.77 14.01 14.35
N PRO A 251 -7.40 13.30 15.43
CA PRO A 251 -8.30 13.04 16.55
C PRO A 251 -8.64 14.28 17.39
N ASP A 252 -7.93 15.39 17.21
CA ASP A 252 -8.23 16.68 17.83
C ASP A 252 -9.09 17.60 16.94
N GLY A 253 -9.58 17.07 15.81
CA GLY A 253 -10.38 17.82 14.84
C GLY A 253 -9.60 18.84 14.03
N GLN A 254 -8.26 18.85 14.11
CA GLN A 254 -7.40 19.71 13.30
C GLN A 254 -6.79 18.96 12.12
N PRO A 255 -6.47 19.66 11.02
CA PRO A 255 -5.71 19.06 9.93
C PRO A 255 -4.34 18.56 10.36
N ILE A 256 -3.99 17.32 10.01
CA ILE A 256 -2.64 16.79 10.19
C ILE A 256 -1.76 17.31 9.04
N GLN A 257 -0.77 18.14 9.37
CA GLN A 257 0.12 18.73 8.38
C GLN A 257 1.34 17.82 8.14
N VAL A 258 1.44 17.29 6.92
CA VAL A 258 2.59 16.50 6.46
C VAL A 258 3.01 17.01 5.08
N SER A 259 4.32 17.12 4.84
CA SER A 259 4.85 17.45 3.52
C SER A 259 4.98 16.18 2.68
N SER A 260 4.57 16.25 1.42
CA SER A 260 4.75 15.15 0.47
C SER A 260 6.23 14.92 0.20
N ILE A 261 6.62 13.65 0.12
CA ILE A 261 7.95 13.20 -0.34
C ILE A 261 7.98 13.00 -1.86
N VAL A 262 6.82 12.98 -2.51
CA VAL A 262 6.69 12.70 -3.93
C VAL A 262 7.13 13.88 -4.78
N PRO A 263 8.09 13.70 -5.71
CA PRO A 263 8.53 14.77 -6.59
C PRO A 263 7.37 15.38 -7.38
N LYS A 264 7.21 16.70 -7.28
CA LYS A 264 6.18 17.48 -7.99
C LYS A 264 4.74 17.20 -7.55
N ALA A 265 4.52 16.54 -6.41
CA ALA A 265 3.22 16.60 -5.77
C ALA A 265 2.83 18.08 -5.54
N PRO A 266 1.56 18.46 -5.76
CA PRO A 266 1.11 19.82 -5.50
C PRO A 266 1.28 20.22 -4.02
N ASP A 267 1.61 21.49 -3.78
CA ASP A 267 1.83 22.00 -2.43
C ASP A 267 0.61 21.78 -1.52
N GLY A 268 0.84 21.11 -0.39
CA GLY A 268 -0.20 20.82 0.61
C GLY A 268 -1.12 19.66 0.24
N GLN A 269 -0.82 18.88 -0.80
CA GLN A 269 -1.52 17.64 -1.14
C GLN A 269 -0.57 16.45 -0.99
N LEU A 270 -1.14 15.29 -0.65
CA LEU A 270 -0.42 14.02 -0.56
C LEU A 270 -0.91 13.07 -1.65
N VAL A 271 0.00 12.23 -2.15
CA VAL A 271 -0.26 11.18 -3.13
C VAL A 271 -0.61 9.89 -2.42
N VAL A 272 -1.80 9.37 -2.69
CA VAL A 272 -2.41 8.27 -1.97
C VAL A 272 -2.69 7.10 -2.89
N VAL A 273 -2.17 5.92 -2.57
CA VAL A 273 -2.53 4.66 -3.23
C VAL A 273 -3.71 4.02 -2.51
N LEU A 274 -4.73 3.58 -3.25
CA LEU A 274 -5.80 2.73 -2.72
C LEU A 274 -5.50 1.25 -2.99
N ASP A 275 -5.29 0.48 -1.93
CA ASP A 275 -4.79 -0.90 -2.03
C ASP A 275 -5.59 -1.89 -1.17
N SER A 276 -6.48 -2.67 -1.80
CA SER A 276 -7.21 -3.73 -1.14
C SER A 276 -6.37 -4.95 -0.79
N GLY A 277 -5.13 -5.06 -1.27
CA GLY A 277 -4.15 -6.07 -0.89
C GLY A 277 -3.36 -5.73 0.39
N PHE A 278 -3.47 -4.49 0.89
CA PHE A 278 -2.88 -4.08 2.16
C PHE A 278 -3.91 -4.08 3.29
N THR A 279 -3.71 -4.89 4.32
CA THR A 279 -4.62 -4.93 5.48
C THR A 279 -4.60 -3.62 6.26
N LEU A 280 -3.42 -3.19 6.68
CA LEU A 280 -3.22 -2.01 7.52
C LEU A 280 -2.72 -0.84 6.66
N PRO A 281 -3.41 0.31 6.63
CA PRO A 281 -2.92 1.49 5.94
C PRO A 281 -1.50 1.85 6.36
N GLN A 282 -0.70 2.25 5.38
CA GLN A 282 0.68 2.73 5.57
C GLN A 282 0.68 4.25 5.36
N VAL A 283 1.04 5.01 6.37
CA VAL A 283 1.02 6.48 6.36
C VAL A 283 2.39 7.04 6.76
N PRO A 284 2.68 8.32 6.47
CA PRO A 284 3.88 8.96 6.98
C PRO A 284 4.00 8.78 8.50
N ARG A 285 5.21 8.56 9.00
CA ARG A 285 5.44 8.32 10.44
C ARG A 285 4.86 9.43 11.32
N SER A 286 5.09 10.69 10.93
CA SER A 286 4.54 11.86 11.62
C SER A 286 3.00 11.89 11.62
N MET A 287 2.35 11.31 10.61
CA MET A 287 0.90 11.18 10.58
C MET A 287 0.42 10.11 11.56
N SER A 288 1.08 8.96 11.60
CA SER A 288 0.77 7.90 12.57
C SER A 288 0.96 8.41 14.01
N ASP A 289 2.05 9.13 14.27
CA ASP A 289 2.30 9.78 15.57
C ASP A 289 1.23 10.83 15.90
N ALA A 290 0.79 11.64 14.93
CA ALA A 290 -0.29 12.60 15.14
C ALA A 290 -1.65 11.94 15.44
N ILE A 291 -1.89 10.72 14.93
CA ILE A 291 -3.11 9.94 15.20
C ILE A 291 -3.06 9.31 16.61
N TYR A 292 -1.91 8.74 17.02
CA TYR A 292 -1.84 7.89 18.22
C TYR A 292 -1.01 8.46 19.37
N GLY A 293 0.03 9.25 19.09
CA GLY A 293 1.04 9.69 20.06
C GLY A 293 0.52 10.58 21.17
N ARG A 294 -0.69 11.14 21.03
CA ARG A 294 -1.39 11.91 22.07
C ARG A 294 -2.44 11.12 22.84
N VAL A 295 -2.65 9.84 22.52
CA VAL A 295 -3.57 8.98 23.27
C VAL A 295 -2.99 8.68 24.65
N GLN A 296 -3.79 8.85 25.70
CA GLN A 296 -3.36 8.53 27.07
C GLN A 296 -3.06 7.03 27.19
N GLY A 297 -1.87 6.69 27.68
CA GLY A 297 -1.46 5.30 27.86
C GLY A 297 -1.11 4.55 26.56
N ALA A 298 -1.02 5.26 25.43
CA ALA A 298 -0.46 4.67 24.23
C ALA A 298 1.04 4.35 24.41
N GLU A 299 1.50 3.31 23.71
CA GLU A 299 2.91 2.96 23.62
C GLU A 299 3.27 2.48 22.22
N TRP A 300 4.53 2.64 21.84
CA TRP A 300 5.07 2.03 20.63
C TRP A 300 5.54 0.60 20.93
N SER A 301 4.95 -0.40 20.26
CA SER A 301 5.38 -1.78 20.33
C SER A 301 6.49 -2.05 19.30
N THR A 302 7.70 -2.32 19.78
CA THR A 302 8.82 -2.71 18.92
C THR A 302 8.66 -4.11 18.33
N SER A 303 7.89 -5.00 18.96
CA SER A 303 7.62 -6.33 18.40
C SER A 303 6.61 -6.28 17.25
N SER A 304 5.58 -5.44 17.39
CA SER A 304 4.55 -5.28 16.37
C SER A 304 4.89 -4.22 15.32
N GLN A 305 5.92 -3.40 15.60
CA GLN A 305 6.27 -2.18 14.84
C GLN A 305 5.04 -1.27 14.66
N ALA A 306 4.26 -1.10 15.74
CA ALA A 306 2.96 -0.45 15.71
C ALA A 306 2.66 0.31 17.01
N TRP A 307 1.83 1.34 16.90
CA TRP A 307 1.19 1.96 18.06
C TRP A 307 0.18 1.01 18.71
N LEU A 308 0.26 0.87 20.02
CA LEU A 308 -0.73 0.23 20.87
C LEU A 308 -1.48 1.29 21.66
N VAL A 309 -2.81 1.19 21.70
CA VAL A 309 -3.69 2.15 22.38
C VAL A 309 -4.69 1.43 23.29
N PRO A 310 -5.21 2.09 24.35
CA PRO A 310 -6.28 1.51 25.15
C PRO A 310 -7.51 1.27 24.29
N CYS A 311 -8.08 0.07 24.33
CA CYS A 311 -9.21 -0.28 23.45
C CYS A 311 -10.47 0.57 23.64
N GLY A 312 -10.64 1.23 24.79
CA GLY A 312 -11.74 2.16 25.03
C GLY A 312 -11.51 3.57 24.48
N GLN A 313 -10.32 3.88 23.95
CA GLN A 313 -10.03 5.18 23.36
C GLN A 313 -10.71 5.29 21.99
N LEU A 314 -11.68 6.18 21.89
CA LEU A 314 -12.23 6.60 20.60
C LEU A 314 -11.23 7.53 19.91
N ILE A 315 -10.89 7.22 18.65
CA ILE A 315 -9.96 7.99 17.82
C ILE A 315 -10.67 8.30 16.52
N ASN A 316 -10.88 9.60 16.26
CA ASN A 316 -11.49 10.07 15.02
C ASN A 316 -10.41 10.40 13.99
N VAL A 317 -10.59 9.89 12.78
CA VAL A 317 -9.74 10.21 11.62
C VAL A 317 -10.65 10.35 10.41
N THR A 318 -10.46 11.43 9.65
CA THR A 318 -11.23 11.69 8.43
C THR A 318 -10.29 12.02 7.30
N PHE A 319 -10.48 11.38 6.15
CA PHE A 319 -9.76 11.70 4.92
C PHE A 319 -10.63 12.56 4.00
N ASN A 320 -10.03 13.51 3.29
CA ASN A 320 -10.73 14.43 2.40
C ASN A 320 -10.18 14.32 0.98
N PHE A 321 -11.07 14.03 0.03
CA PHE A 321 -10.76 13.89 -1.39
C PHE A 321 -11.85 14.55 -2.25
N GLY A 322 -11.45 15.44 -3.15
CA GLY A 322 -12.37 16.08 -4.10
C GLY A 322 -13.42 16.95 -3.40
N GLY A 323 -13.12 17.50 -2.23
CA GLY A 323 -14.06 18.29 -1.41
C GLY A 323 -15.08 17.47 -0.63
N VAL A 324 -14.90 16.15 -0.52
CA VAL A 324 -15.77 15.24 0.24
C VAL A 324 -15.00 14.62 1.40
N SER A 325 -15.64 14.57 2.57
CA SER A 325 -15.10 13.97 3.78
C SER A 325 -15.52 12.50 3.93
N TYR A 326 -14.53 11.65 4.21
CA TYR A 326 -14.68 10.21 4.42
C TYR A 326 -14.21 9.87 5.84
N PRO A 327 -15.11 9.88 6.84
CA PRO A 327 -14.78 9.51 8.20
C PRO A 327 -14.45 8.01 8.27
N VAL A 328 -13.41 7.66 9.03
CA VAL A 328 -13.04 6.27 9.30
C VAL A 328 -13.71 5.84 10.59
N HIS A 329 -14.40 4.70 10.55
CA HIS A 329 -15.06 4.13 11.71
C HIS A 329 -14.01 3.91 12.83
N PRO A 330 -14.23 4.31 14.10
CA PRO A 330 -13.19 4.23 15.14
C PRO A 330 -12.64 2.82 15.42
N LEU A 331 -13.48 1.79 15.23
CA LEU A 331 -13.07 0.37 15.25
C LEU A 331 -12.14 -0.03 14.10
N ASP A 332 -12.07 0.74 13.02
CA ASP A 332 -11.09 0.62 11.95
C ASP A 332 -9.84 1.48 12.17
N VAL A 333 -9.87 2.45 13.08
CA VAL A 333 -8.68 3.22 13.48
C VAL A 333 -7.85 2.49 14.53
N SER A 334 -8.50 1.68 15.38
CA SER A 334 -7.84 0.81 16.36
C SER A 334 -8.55 -0.54 16.48
N SER A 335 -7.80 -1.63 16.25
CA SER A 335 -8.34 -2.99 16.17
C SER A 335 -7.89 -3.88 17.33
N SER A 336 -8.81 -4.70 17.83
CA SER A 336 -8.51 -5.78 18.79
C SER A 336 -8.30 -7.13 18.12
N ASP A 337 -8.45 -7.22 16.81
CA ASP A 337 -8.45 -8.49 16.07
C ASP A 337 -7.06 -9.17 16.11
N PHE A 338 -6.01 -8.39 16.40
CA PHE A 338 -4.61 -8.84 16.44
C PHE A 338 -4.16 -9.41 17.79
N ASN A 339 -5.01 -9.42 18.81
CA ASN A 339 -4.71 -9.95 20.16
C ASN A 339 -3.37 -9.47 20.73
N VAL A 340 -3.11 -8.16 20.59
CA VAL A 340 -1.89 -7.51 21.10
C VAL A 340 -2.06 -7.11 22.56
N ALA A 341 -0.95 -7.02 23.28
CA ALA A 341 -0.93 -6.60 24.67
C ALA A 341 0.14 -5.53 24.88
N PHE A 342 -0.13 -4.63 25.82
CA PHE A 342 0.83 -3.68 26.32
C PHE A 342 2.03 -4.38 26.97
N SER A 343 3.13 -3.63 27.15
CA SER A 343 4.34 -4.07 27.86
C SER A 343 4.09 -4.60 29.29
N ASN A 344 3.00 -4.16 29.93
CA ASN A 344 2.55 -4.64 31.24
C ASN A 344 1.68 -5.91 31.19
N GLY A 345 1.45 -6.47 30.00
CA GLY A 345 0.63 -7.67 29.77
C GLY A 345 -0.88 -7.43 29.67
N SER A 346 -1.37 -6.19 29.82
CA SER A 346 -2.79 -5.89 29.66
C SER A 346 -3.21 -5.86 28.17
N PRO A 347 -4.44 -6.26 27.82
CA PRO A 347 -4.91 -6.21 26.43
C PRO A 347 -4.83 -4.80 25.85
N ALA A 348 -4.38 -4.71 24.61
CA ALA A 348 -4.27 -3.46 23.87
C ALA A 348 -5.01 -3.56 22.53
N CYS A 349 -5.27 -2.41 21.93
CA CYS A 349 -5.72 -2.33 20.56
C CYS A 349 -4.58 -1.83 19.68
N LEU A 350 -4.37 -2.49 18.56
CA LEU A 350 -3.39 -2.10 17.56
C LEU A 350 -3.95 -0.91 16.78
N GLY A 351 -3.23 0.22 16.77
CA GLY A 351 -3.52 1.31 15.84
C GLY A 351 -3.38 0.78 14.42
N THR A 352 -4.31 1.04 13.51
CA THR A 352 -4.29 0.42 12.16
C THR A 352 -3.51 1.23 11.12
N PHE A 353 -3.32 2.54 11.33
CA PHE A 353 -2.58 3.43 10.44
C PHE A 353 -1.10 3.41 10.79
N GLN A 354 -0.37 2.51 10.15
CA GLN A 354 1.01 2.18 10.46
C GLN A 354 2.00 3.14 9.79
N PRO A 355 3.13 3.47 10.44
CA PRO A 355 4.22 4.16 9.76
C PRO A 355 4.70 3.35 8.56
N ILE A 356 4.80 3.99 7.40
CA ILE A 356 5.32 3.34 6.20
C ILE A 356 6.79 2.96 6.42
N SER A 357 7.07 1.66 6.30
CA SER A 357 8.41 1.10 6.55
C SER A 357 8.97 0.33 5.34
N SER A 358 8.23 0.27 4.23
CA SER A 358 8.56 -0.55 3.06
C SER A 358 9.38 0.21 2.02
N ALA A 359 10.33 -0.50 1.40
CA ALA A 359 11.23 0.03 0.37
C ALA A 359 10.55 0.53 -0.91
N PHE A 360 9.29 0.18 -1.14
CA PHE A 360 8.54 0.58 -2.33
C PHE A 360 8.03 2.03 -2.28
N SER A 361 7.75 2.58 -1.09
CA SER A 361 7.52 4.02 -0.93
C SER A 361 8.84 4.81 -1.02
N LEU A 362 9.98 4.18 -0.70
CA LEU A 362 11.31 4.81 -0.64
C LEU A 362 11.89 5.24 -2.01
N LEU A 363 11.14 5.05 -3.10
CA LEU A 363 11.45 5.64 -4.41
C LEU A 363 10.76 7.01 -4.61
N GLY A 364 9.96 7.47 -3.64
CA GLY A 364 9.23 8.74 -3.68
C GLY A 364 8.06 8.72 -4.65
N GLU A 365 7.38 7.59 -4.82
CA GLU A 365 6.27 7.45 -5.80
C GLU A 365 4.90 7.81 -5.19
N TYR A 366 4.71 7.59 -3.89
CA TYR A 366 3.49 7.92 -3.14
C TYR A 366 3.80 8.18 -1.66
N ASP A 367 2.93 8.94 -0.99
CA ASP A 367 3.07 9.30 0.43
C ASP A 367 2.41 8.30 1.38
N MET A 368 1.37 7.62 0.92
CA MET A 368 0.61 6.66 1.74
C MET A 368 -0.10 5.60 0.91
N ILE A 369 -0.38 4.47 1.55
CA ILE A 369 -1.22 3.39 1.06
C ILE A 369 -2.43 3.29 1.98
N LEU A 370 -3.62 3.59 1.47
CA LEU A 370 -4.87 3.38 2.20
C LEU A 370 -5.40 1.97 1.93
N GLY A 371 -5.12 1.11 2.91
CA GLY A 371 -5.50 -0.30 2.93
C GLY A 371 -6.94 -0.56 3.41
N MET A 372 -7.22 -1.82 3.71
CA MET A 372 -8.54 -2.33 4.07
C MET A 372 -9.21 -1.59 5.24
N ALA A 373 -8.44 -1.12 6.23
CA ALA A 373 -9.02 -0.34 7.33
C ALA A 373 -9.68 0.96 6.84
N PHE A 374 -9.13 1.63 5.82
CA PHE A 374 -9.80 2.73 5.16
C PHE A 374 -10.87 2.23 4.18
N LEU A 375 -10.56 1.23 3.35
CA LEU A 375 -11.47 0.75 2.29
C LEU A 375 -12.76 0.10 2.79
N ARG A 376 -12.85 -0.32 4.06
CA ARG A 376 -14.13 -0.69 4.69
C ARG A 376 -15.11 0.47 4.86
N ASN A 377 -14.61 1.70 4.86
CA ASN A 377 -15.38 2.92 5.12
C ASN A 377 -15.87 3.60 3.84
N VAL A 378 -15.49 3.06 2.67
CA VAL A 378 -15.85 3.62 1.37
C VAL A 378 -16.31 2.51 0.42
N TYR A 379 -17.31 2.82 -0.38
CA TYR A 379 -17.59 2.07 -1.60
C TYR A 379 -16.75 2.69 -2.72
N THR A 380 -15.91 1.87 -3.35
CA THR A 380 -14.90 2.32 -4.30
C THR A 380 -15.29 1.93 -5.71
N LEU A 381 -15.25 2.88 -6.65
CA LEU A 381 -15.35 2.65 -8.08
C LEU A 381 -14.05 3.07 -8.73
N ILE A 382 -13.44 2.18 -9.52
CA ILE A 382 -12.20 2.43 -10.25
C ILE A 382 -12.48 2.31 -11.74
N ASN A 383 -12.44 3.44 -12.46
CA ASN A 383 -12.58 3.47 -13.90
C ASN A 383 -11.20 3.47 -14.56
N PHE A 384 -10.99 2.52 -15.47
CA PHE A 384 -9.71 2.30 -16.12
C PHE A 384 -9.46 3.31 -17.25
N GLY A 385 -10.50 3.94 -17.81
CA GLY A 385 -10.38 4.89 -18.91
C GLY A 385 -9.49 4.37 -20.04
N ASN A 386 -8.44 5.12 -20.35
CA ASN A 386 -7.43 4.82 -21.38
C ASN A 386 -6.33 3.84 -20.93
N LEU A 387 -6.40 3.28 -19.72
CA LEU A 387 -5.49 2.24 -19.24
C LEU A 387 -5.88 0.83 -19.70
N VAL A 388 -7.03 0.67 -20.36
CA VAL A 388 -7.42 -0.59 -21.00
C VAL A 388 -6.64 -0.77 -22.30
N GLU A 389 -5.72 -1.72 -22.32
CA GLU A 389 -4.92 -2.07 -23.49
C GLU A 389 -5.84 -2.60 -24.60
N GLY A 390 -5.72 -2.05 -25.81
CA GLY A 390 -6.61 -2.37 -26.94
C GLY A 390 -8.01 -1.76 -26.87
N GLY A 391 -8.32 -0.94 -25.86
CA GLY A 391 -9.58 -0.20 -25.77
C GLY A 391 -9.63 1.03 -26.69
N SER A 392 -10.84 1.50 -27.04
CA SER A 392 -11.02 2.73 -27.82
C SER A 392 -11.36 3.97 -26.98
N ASN A 393 -11.42 3.82 -25.64
CA ASN A 393 -11.75 4.92 -24.73
C ASN A 393 -10.52 5.81 -24.50
N SER A 394 -10.63 7.10 -24.80
CA SER A 394 -9.57 8.08 -24.59
C SER A 394 -9.66 8.84 -23.26
N ASN A 395 -10.71 8.60 -22.46
CA ASN A 395 -10.90 9.28 -21.19
C ASN A 395 -9.82 8.89 -20.18
N ASN A 396 -9.44 9.83 -19.32
CA ASN A 396 -8.48 9.52 -18.25
C ASN A 396 -9.11 8.57 -17.22
N PRO A 397 -8.31 7.66 -16.63
CA PRO A 397 -8.74 6.86 -15.49
C PRO A 397 -9.11 7.76 -14.30
N TYR A 398 -10.06 7.30 -13.50
CA TYR A 398 -10.50 8.00 -12.28
C TYR A 398 -11.02 7.04 -11.22
N ILE A 399 -11.08 7.52 -9.99
CA ILE A 399 -11.70 6.85 -8.85
C ILE A 399 -12.89 7.69 -8.37
N GLN A 400 -13.98 7.04 -7.98
CA GLN A 400 -15.06 7.64 -7.21
C GLN A 400 -15.19 6.89 -5.89
N LEU A 401 -15.40 7.64 -4.81
CA LEU A 401 -15.58 7.10 -3.48
C LEU A 401 -16.93 7.56 -2.94
N LEU A 402 -17.67 6.64 -2.31
CA LEU A 402 -18.89 6.94 -1.58
C LEU A 402 -18.69 6.53 -0.11
N SER A 403 -18.86 7.45 0.84
CA SER A 403 -18.74 7.12 2.26
C SER A 403 -19.78 6.08 2.67
N LEU A 404 -19.34 5.05 3.38
CA LEU A 404 -20.19 4.03 4.02
C LEU A 404 -20.33 4.27 5.52
N THR A 405 -19.54 5.19 6.07
CA THR A 405 -19.48 5.47 7.50
C THR A 405 -20.28 6.71 7.82
N ASP A 406 -21.31 6.52 8.65
CA ASP A 406 -21.97 7.58 9.38
C ASP A 406 -21.29 7.76 10.74
N GLU A 407 -20.74 8.94 11.00
CA GLU A 407 -19.91 9.20 12.18
C GLU A 407 -20.68 8.99 13.49
N ALA A 408 -21.95 9.40 13.54
CA ALA A 408 -22.77 9.27 14.74
C ALA A 408 -23.12 7.80 15.04
N ALA A 409 -23.48 7.03 14.01
CA ALA A 409 -23.66 5.59 14.13
C ALA A 409 -22.35 4.90 14.56
N ALA A 410 -21.22 5.26 13.94
CA ALA A 410 -19.92 4.67 14.22
C ALA A 410 -19.45 4.89 15.66
N VAL A 411 -19.71 6.08 16.22
CA VAL A 411 -19.45 6.38 17.64
C VAL A 411 -20.30 5.49 18.55
N ASN A 412 -21.58 5.31 18.23
CA ASN A 412 -22.47 4.44 19.02
C ASN A 412 -22.02 2.97 18.96
N ASP A 413 -21.65 2.48 17.79
CA ASP A 413 -21.14 1.11 17.61
C ASP A 413 -19.83 0.91 18.38
N PHE A 414 -18.92 1.89 18.33
CA PHE A 414 -17.71 1.87 19.14
C PHE A 414 -18.03 1.76 20.64
N ILE A 415 -18.97 2.55 21.16
CA ILE A 415 -19.39 2.49 22.57
C ILE A 415 -19.95 1.10 22.91
N GLN A 416 -20.78 0.52 22.04
CA GLN A 416 -21.31 -0.83 22.27
C GLN A 416 -20.19 -1.88 22.31
N VAL A 417 -19.24 -1.82 21.37
CA VAL A 417 -18.19 -2.85 21.22
C VAL A 417 -17.04 -2.69 22.22
N ARG A 418 -16.63 -1.46 22.53
CA ARG A 418 -15.41 -1.19 23.33
C ARG A 418 -15.66 -0.88 24.79
N THR A 419 -16.82 -0.31 25.10
CA THR A 419 -17.15 0.13 26.47
C THR A 419 -18.44 -0.52 26.97
N ASN A 420 -18.87 -1.61 26.33
CA ASN A 420 -20.06 -2.39 26.70
C ASN A 420 -21.33 -1.53 26.84
N GLY A 421 -21.47 -0.53 25.98
CA GLY A 421 -22.62 0.39 25.97
C GLY A 421 -22.50 1.58 26.92
N GLU A 422 -21.46 1.66 27.75
CA GLU A 422 -21.22 2.80 28.63
C GLU A 422 -20.56 3.95 27.86
N ASN A 423 -21.21 5.11 27.79
CA ASN A 423 -20.65 6.27 27.12
C ASN A 423 -19.55 6.93 27.96
N LEU A 424 -18.31 6.45 27.78
CA LEU A 424 -17.13 6.93 28.50
C LEU A 424 -16.24 7.86 27.66
N ILE A 425 -16.52 8.05 26.37
CA ILE A 425 -15.58 8.65 25.40
C ILE A 425 -15.18 10.10 25.74
N ASN A 426 -15.98 10.82 26.53
CA ASN A 426 -15.71 12.20 26.96
C ASN A 426 -15.14 12.30 28.39
N THR A 427 -14.77 11.17 29.00
CA THR A 427 -14.19 11.15 30.35
C THR A 427 -12.71 11.52 30.32
N SER A 428 -12.18 12.04 31.43
CA SER A 428 -10.78 12.51 31.51
C SER A 428 -9.73 11.44 31.19
N GLN A 429 -10.05 10.17 31.41
CA GLN A 429 -9.18 9.02 31.08
C GLN A 429 -8.99 8.81 29.57
N TYR A 430 -9.89 9.32 28.72
CA TYR A 430 -9.83 9.21 27.26
C TYR A 430 -9.61 10.57 26.58
N ALA A 431 -9.31 11.61 27.36
CA ALA A 431 -8.93 12.90 26.80
C ALA A 431 -7.55 12.79 26.12
N LEU A 432 -7.38 13.39 24.95
CA LEU A 432 -6.05 13.46 24.34
C LEU A 432 -5.08 14.27 25.23
N LEU A 433 -3.83 13.84 25.27
CA LEU A 433 -2.74 14.60 25.86
C LEU A 433 -2.54 15.93 25.10
N PRO A 434 -2.00 16.97 25.77
CA PRO A 434 -1.59 18.20 25.09
C PRO A 434 -0.56 17.90 23.99
N ALA A 435 -0.54 18.71 22.93
CA ALA A 435 0.42 18.54 21.82
C ALA A 435 1.89 18.56 22.28
N SER A 436 2.22 19.25 23.38
CA SER A 436 3.57 19.25 23.96
C SER A 436 4.00 17.92 24.60
N GLN A 437 3.07 16.98 24.75
CA GLN A 437 3.29 15.64 25.31
C GLN A 437 3.08 14.53 24.27
N GLU A 438 2.96 14.89 22.99
CA GLU A 438 2.91 13.92 21.91
C GLU A 438 4.15 13.02 21.93
N GLN A 439 3.90 11.72 21.93
CA GLN A 439 4.95 10.72 21.80
C GLN A 439 5.23 10.44 20.32
N HIS A 440 6.48 10.12 20.02
CA HIS A 440 6.93 9.81 18.67
C HIS A 440 7.42 8.38 18.58
N SER A 441 7.02 7.69 17.52
CA SER A 441 7.52 6.36 17.21
C SER A 441 9.01 6.44 16.81
N PRO A 442 9.83 5.46 17.19
CA PRO A 442 11.26 5.49 16.90
C PRO A 442 11.52 5.30 15.41
N GLU A 443 12.52 6.02 14.91
CA GLU A 443 13.10 5.81 13.58
C GLU A 443 14.41 5.05 13.72
N THR A 444 14.50 3.89 13.06
CA THR A 444 15.73 3.09 13.00
C THR A 444 16.79 3.79 12.15
N ALA A 445 18.06 3.47 12.39
CA ALA A 445 19.16 4.01 11.58
C ALA A 445 19.06 3.59 10.10
N ALA A 446 18.48 2.42 9.82
CA ALA A 446 18.24 1.93 8.47
C ALA A 446 17.16 2.77 7.77
N GLU A 447 16.05 3.06 8.43
CA GLU A 447 14.99 3.94 7.91
C GLU A 447 15.53 5.35 7.65
N LYS A 448 16.27 5.93 8.59
CA LYS A 448 16.89 7.26 8.39
C LYS A 448 17.84 7.29 7.19
N LYS A 449 18.63 6.24 7.01
CA LYS A 449 19.52 6.11 5.85
C LYS A 449 18.72 6.01 4.56
N ALA A 450 17.64 5.23 4.54
CA ALA A 450 16.83 5.04 3.36
C ALA A 450 16.04 6.31 2.99
N GLN A 451 15.48 7.02 3.97
CA GLN A 451 14.86 8.34 3.77
C GLN A 451 15.86 9.36 3.21
N TYR A 452 17.11 9.34 3.67
CA TYR A 452 18.15 10.22 3.12
C TYR A 452 18.54 9.83 1.69
N GLU A 453 18.69 8.54 1.41
CA GLU A 453 18.92 8.03 0.05
C GLU A 453 17.77 8.42 -0.89
N GLU A 454 16.52 8.38 -0.41
CA GLU A 454 15.32 8.83 -1.10
C GLU A 454 15.32 10.35 -1.35
N GLU A 455 15.62 11.17 -0.34
CA GLU A 455 15.70 12.62 -0.50
C GLU A 455 16.73 13.00 -1.58
N VAL A 456 17.86 12.27 -1.63
CA VAL A 456 18.88 12.43 -2.66
C VAL A 456 18.40 11.95 -4.03
N LEU A 457 17.73 10.79 -4.11
CA LEU A 457 17.21 10.22 -5.36
C LEU A 457 16.08 11.08 -5.94
N SER A 458 15.09 11.47 -5.15
CA SER A 458 13.99 12.35 -5.56
C SER A 458 14.49 13.69 -6.14
N HIS A 459 15.62 14.20 -5.62
CA HIS A 459 16.23 15.46 -6.08
C HIS A 459 17.38 15.29 -7.08
N TRP A 460 17.72 14.07 -7.49
CA TRP A 460 18.90 13.79 -8.34
C TRP A 460 19.00 14.64 -9.62
N PRO A 461 17.91 14.95 -10.36
CA PRO A 461 18.01 15.76 -11.58
C PRO A 461 18.44 17.19 -11.28
N TYR A 462 17.97 17.74 -10.14
CA TYR A 462 18.33 19.08 -9.68
C TYR A 462 19.77 19.12 -9.17
N ILE A 463 20.19 18.08 -8.45
CA ILE A 463 21.58 17.92 -7.98
C ILE A 463 22.52 17.89 -9.20
N LEU A 464 22.22 17.10 -10.22
CA LEU A 464 23.02 17.05 -11.45
C LEU A 464 23.03 18.39 -12.20
N ALA A 465 21.87 19.04 -12.35
CA ALA A 465 21.80 20.35 -12.99
C ALA A 465 22.66 21.38 -12.24
N GLY A 466 22.58 21.39 -10.90
CA GLY A 466 23.40 22.23 -10.03
C GLY A 466 24.90 21.95 -10.18
N CYS A 467 25.30 20.68 -10.18
CA CYS A 467 26.69 20.27 -10.44
C CYS A 467 27.19 20.71 -11.82
N LEU A 468 26.35 20.61 -12.85
CA LEU A 468 26.69 21.00 -14.22
C LEU A 468 26.85 22.53 -14.33
N VAL A 469 25.95 23.31 -13.72
CA VAL A 469 26.07 24.77 -13.62
C VAL A 469 27.36 25.16 -12.90
N PHE A 470 27.65 24.51 -11.77
CA PHE A 470 28.88 24.76 -11.02
C PHE A 470 30.14 24.45 -11.85
N LEU A 471 30.15 23.33 -12.59
CA LEU A 471 31.24 22.98 -13.50
C LEU A 471 31.44 24.05 -14.59
N VAL A 472 30.36 24.52 -15.21
CA VAL A 472 30.40 25.58 -16.23
C VAL A 472 30.97 26.88 -15.66
N LEU A 473 30.56 27.27 -14.45
CA LEU A 473 31.09 28.44 -13.76
C LEU A 473 32.58 28.30 -13.44
N LEU A 474 33.03 27.12 -13.00
CA LEU A 474 34.45 26.84 -12.75
C LEU A 474 35.29 26.91 -14.03
N ILE A 475 34.80 26.30 -15.12
CA ILE A 475 35.47 26.36 -16.42
C ILE A 475 35.52 27.82 -16.91
N GLY A 476 34.41 28.54 -16.83
CA GLY A 476 34.32 29.96 -17.17
C GLY A 476 35.31 30.82 -16.36
N TYR A 477 35.42 30.58 -15.05
CA TYR A 477 36.38 31.25 -14.17
C TYR A 477 37.84 30.94 -14.55
N CYS A 478 38.15 29.67 -14.83
CA CYS A 478 39.47 29.24 -15.29
C CYS A 478 39.86 29.89 -16.62
N ILE A 479 38.95 29.89 -17.60
CA ILE A 479 39.13 30.55 -18.90
C ILE A 479 39.35 32.06 -18.69
N TRP A 480 38.51 32.71 -17.88
CA TRP A 480 38.64 34.13 -17.58
C TRP A 480 39.98 34.47 -16.93
N ARG A 481 40.42 33.68 -15.93
CA ARG A 481 41.72 33.86 -15.26
C ARG A 481 42.89 33.63 -16.22
N CYS A 482 42.81 32.63 -17.10
CA CYS A 482 43.79 32.38 -18.16
C CYS A 482 43.86 33.53 -19.17
N CYS A 483 42.72 34.06 -19.62
CA CYS A 483 42.61 35.20 -20.51
C CYS A 483 43.16 36.49 -19.87
N CYS A 484 42.82 36.77 -18.61
CA CYS A 484 43.37 37.91 -17.86
C CYS A 484 44.88 37.77 -17.64
N ARG A 485 45.39 36.57 -17.34
CA ARG A 485 46.83 36.30 -17.21
C ARG A 485 47.55 36.49 -18.55
N ARG A 486 47.01 35.98 -19.66
CA ARG A 486 47.54 36.22 -21.01
C ARG A 486 47.56 37.72 -21.36
N LYS A 487 46.48 38.45 -21.09
CA LYS A 487 46.43 39.93 -21.29
C LYS A 487 47.46 40.66 -20.43
N ARG A 488 47.66 40.26 -19.17
CA ARG A 488 48.70 40.83 -18.29
C ARG A 488 50.12 40.53 -18.79
N LEU A 489 50.38 39.31 -19.25
CA LEU A 489 51.68 38.92 -19.82
C LEU A 489 51.95 39.63 -21.16
N ALA A 490 50.93 39.78 -22.01
CA ALA A 490 51.02 40.55 -23.25
C ALA A 490 51.30 42.04 -22.98
N LYS A 491 50.64 42.64 -21.99
CA LYS A 491 50.97 44.00 -21.52
C LYS A 491 52.41 44.10 -21.02
N LYS A 492 52.89 43.15 -20.20
CA LYS A 492 54.29 43.13 -19.73
C LYS A 492 55.30 43.00 -20.89
N LYS A 493 55.04 42.15 -21.88
CA LYS A 493 55.89 42.02 -23.08
C LYS A 493 55.87 43.29 -23.94
N ALA A 494 54.71 43.93 -24.12
CA ALA A 494 54.60 45.20 -24.84
C ALA A 494 55.33 46.36 -24.11
N THR A 495 55.34 46.37 -22.78
CA THR A 495 56.12 47.33 -21.98
C THR A 495 57.63 47.07 -22.11
N GLN A 496 58.08 45.81 -22.12
CA GLN A 496 59.49 45.47 -22.37
C GLN A 496 59.94 45.79 -23.81
N GLN A 497 59.10 45.58 -24.82
CA GLN A 497 59.39 45.98 -26.21
C GLN A 497 59.43 47.51 -26.38
N LYS A 498 58.60 48.28 -25.65
CA LYS A 498 58.70 49.75 -25.64
C LYS A 498 59.95 50.28 -24.92
N GLN A 499 60.52 49.52 -23.99
CA GLN A 499 61.81 49.86 -23.35
C GLN A 499 63.03 49.37 -24.16
N GLY A 500 62.86 48.44 -25.10
CA GLY A 500 63.93 47.91 -25.96
C GLY A 500 64.13 48.63 -27.31
N ILE A 501 63.41 49.70 -27.59
CA ILE A 501 63.54 50.52 -28.81
C ILE A 501 64.06 51.92 -28.44
N VAL A 502 65.12 52.00 -27.61
CA VAL A 502 66.03 53.15 -27.54
C VAL A 502 67.41 52.63 -27.12
N SER A 503 68.21 52.21 -28.10
CA SER A 503 69.64 52.54 -28.23
C SER A 503 70.28 51.57 -29.22
N GLY A 504 70.60 52.07 -30.41
CA GLY A 504 71.56 51.44 -31.30
C GLY A 504 72.98 51.56 -30.74
N GLY A 505 73.82 50.60 -31.13
CA GLY A 505 75.25 50.60 -30.84
C GLY A 505 75.83 49.23 -31.17
N GLY A 506 76.30 49.06 -32.41
CA GLY A 506 76.90 47.81 -32.88
C GLY A 506 78.29 47.56 -32.29
N ASN A 507 78.66 46.29 -32.14
CA ASN A 507 79.74 45.67 -32.91
C ASN A 507 79.96 44.21 -32.47
N ASN A 508 80.28 43.39 -33.49
CA ASN A 508 81.12 42.19 -33.50
C ASN A 508 80.98 41.13 -32.40
N GLY A 509 80.59 39.94 -32.85
CA GLY A 509 80.64 38.72 -32.06
C GLY A 509 82.04 38.16 -31.84
N THR A 510 82.11 37.14 -31.00
CA THR A 510 82.99 35.98 -31.18
C THR A 510 82.44 34.80 -30.37
N TYR A 511 82.62 33.61 -30.95
CA TYR A 511 82.17 32.29 -30.53
C TYR A 511 82.68 31.83 -29.14
N ALA A 512 81.86 31.04 -28.42
CA ALA A 512 82.25 29.80 -27.71
C ALA A 512 80.97 29.14 -27.13
N GLN A 513 80.45 28.05 -27.68
CA GLN A 513 80.81 26.61 -27.58
C GLN A 513 80.05 25.85 -26.46
N LEU A 514 79.52 24.70 -26.88
CA LEU A 514 78.66 23.75 -26.16
C LEU A 514 79.34 23.10 -24.93
N GLN A 515 78.54 22.89 -23.88
CA GLN A 515 78.74 21.79 -22.93
C GLN A 515 77.39 21.15 -22.57
N ASP A 516 77.26 19.87 -22.92
CA ASP A 516 76.33 18.93 -22.33
C ASP A 516 76.66 18.72 -20.85
N SER A 517 75.62 18.51 -20.04
CA SER A 517 75.69 17.71 -18.82
C SER A 517 74.29 17.30 -18.39
N GLY A 518 73.97 16.02 -18.59
CA GLY A 518 72.93 15.36 -17.80
C GLY A 518 73.46 15.05 -16.41
N SER A 519 72.62 15.15 -15.38
CA SER A 519 72.29 14.04 -14.49
C SER A 519 71.34 14.49 -13.37
N THR A 520 70.39 13.59 -13.09
CA THR A 520 69.75 13.26 -11.80
C THR A 520 69.03 14.32 -10.95
N ALA A 521 67.71 14.17 -10.88
CA ALA A 521 66.98 14.30 -9.63
C ALA A 521 65.83 13.28 -9.58
N THR A 522 66.03 12.23 -8.80
CA THR A 522 65.03 11.32 -8.25
C THR A 522 63.95 12.06 -7.47
N LEU A 523 62.68 11.71 -7.64
CA LEU A 523 61.67 11.79 -6.59
C LEU A 523 60.63 10.67 -6.80
N ALA A 524 60.36 10.00 -5.69
CA ALA A 524 59.88 8.63 -5.56
C ALA A 524 58.39 8.43 -5.83
N MET A 525 58.05 7.22 -6.28
CA MET A 525 56.70 6.67 -6.27
C MET A 525 56.30 6.31 -4.83
N GLN A 526 55.07 6.65 -4.44
CA GLN A 526 54.34 5.94 -3.39
C GLN A 526 53.10 5.25 -4.00
N PRO A 527 52.83 3.99 -3.65
CA PRO A 527 51.91 3.12 -4.38
C PRO A 527 50.44 3.37 -4.05
N MET A 528 49.59 3.11 -5.04
CA MET A 528 48.15 2.94 -4.89
C MET A 528 47.87 1.87 -3.82
N ARG A 529 47.16 2.26 -2.77
CA ARG A 529 46.56 1.32 -1.83
C ARG A 529 45.19 0.92 -2.38
N GLY A 530 45.14 -0.21 -3.06
CA GLY A 530 43.89 -0.92 -3.27
C GLY A 530 43.37 -1.39 -1.92
N SER A 531 42.14 -1.00 -1.58
CA SER A 531 41.34 -1.72 -0.59
C SER A 531 40.26 -2.48 -1.35
N THR A 532 40.55 -3.76 -1.58
CA THR A 532 39.57 -4.81 -1.68
C THR A 532 38.58 -4.70 -0.52
N LEU A 533 37.32 -4.40 -0.82
CA LEU A 533 36.22 -4.74 0.08
C LEU A 533 35.51 -5.95 -0.53
N ASP A 534 35.78 -7.04 0.15
CA ASP A 534 35.25 -8.38 0.03
C ASP A 534 33.72 -8.32 0.12
N PHE A 535 33.01 -8.73 -0.93
CA PHE A 535 31.56 -8.90 -0.89
C PHE A 535 31.28 -10.21 -0.15
N LYS A 536 31.27 -10.16 1.18
CA LYS A 536 30.68 -11.22 1.99
C LYS A 536 29.17 -11.20 1.77
N HIS A 537 28.71 -12.15 0.97
CA HIS A 537 27.36 -12.67 1.05
C HIS A 537 27.16 -13.22 2.46
N GLU A 538 26.47 -12.47 3.32
CA GLU A 538 25.99 -13.00 4.59
C GLU A 538 24.49 -12.73 4.68
N TYR A 539 23.78 -13.83 4.88
CA TYR A 539 22.35 -13.96 5.00
C TYR A 539 21.77 -13.04 6.09
N ALA A 540 20.65 -12.38 5.78
CA ALA A 540 19.63 -12.05 6.78
C ALA A 540 18.40 -12.89 6.47
N LYS A 541 18.46 -14.14 6.94
CA LYS A 541 17.28 -14.92 7.32
C LYS A 541 16.89 -14.49 8.74
N ASP A 542 15.61 -14.65 9.04
CA ASP A 542 15.00 -14.74 10.36
C ASP A 542 14.60 -13.43 11.05
N ALA A 543 13.34 -13.07 10.84
CA ALA A 543 12.52 -12.41 11.86
C ALA A 543 11.02 -12.76 11.72
N PHE A 544 10.66 -14.00 11.33
CA PHE A 544 9.29 -14.52 11.45
C PHE A 544 9.33 -16.05 11.57
N ALA A 545 9.63 -16.55 12.77
CA ALA A 545 9.39 -17.95 13.13
C ALA A 545 9.50 -18.13 14.66
N THR A 546 8.37 -18.02 15.36
CA THR A 546 8.06 -18.65 16.66
C THR A 546 6.60 -18.30 16.96
N HIS A 547 5.63 -19.15 17.28
CA HIS A 547 5.42 -20.60 17.31
C HIS A 547 3.87 -20.74 17.27
N ALA A 548 3.33 -21.70 16.52
CA ALA A 548 2.57 -22.84 17.05
C ALA A 548 1.40 -22.48 17.98
#